data_AF-F7FTW2-F1
#
_entry.id   AF-F7FTW2-F1
#
_cell.length_a   1.000
_cell.length_b   1.000
_cell.length_c   1.000
_cell.angle_alpha   90.00
_cell.angle_beta   90.00
_cell.angle_gamma   90.00
#
_symmetry.space_group_name_H-M   'P 1'
#
loop_
_entity.id
_entity.type
_entity.pdbx_description
1 polymer ?
#
loop_
_entity_poly.entity_id
_entity_poly.type
_entity_poly.pdbx_seq_one_letter_code
_entity_poly.pdbx_strand_id
1 'polypeptide(L)'
;MSLQWTAVATFLYAEVFAVLLLCIPFISPKRWQKIFKSRLVQLVVSYGNTFFVVLIVILVLLLIDAVREIRKYDDVTEKVNLQNNPGAMEHFHMKLFRAQRNLHIAGFSLLLSFLLRRLVTLISQQATLLASNEAFKKQAEGASEAAKKYIEENDKLKKGAGTGVGKLDLKDEVLAENKNLKAELKKLTQELAVNKRSLEKAENEALAMRKQSDGLTKEYDRLLEEHARLQVCCGSRSGVVLLLPCAFFLGMRTLVFSPVRVLLGFVWAWFPPVCTQSCSWRNKLCSSKRLP
;
A
#
# COMPACT_ATOMS: atom_id res chain seq x y z
N MET A 1 -8.87 -22.26 -33.63
CA MET A 1 -9.26 -21.50 -32.43
C MET A 1 -9.77 -20.15 -32.89
N SER A 2 -10.76 -19.54 -32.23
CA SER A 2 -11.18 -18.18 -32.61
C SER A 2 -10.07 -17.18 -32.31
N LEU A 3 -10.05 -16.05 -33.04
CA LEU A 3 -9.06 -14.98 -32.87
C LEU A 3 -9.02 -14.42 -31.43
N GLN A 4 -10.15 -14.52 -30.71
CA GLN A 4 -10.25 -14.11 -29.30
C GLN A 4 -9.37 -14.99 -28.40
N TRP A 5 -9.49 -16.31 -28.51
CA TRP A 5 -8.72 -17.24 -27.66
C TRP A 5 -7.23 -17.25 -27.99
N THR A 6 -6.85 -16.94 -29.24
CA THR A 6 -5.43 -16.74 -29.58
C THR A 6 -4.86 -15.48 -28.93
N ALA A 7 -5.62 -14.38 -28.87
CA ALA A 7 -5.18 -13.18 -28.18
C ALA A 7 -5.00 -13.41 -26.66
N VAL A 8 -5.93 -14.12 -26.03
CA VAL A 8 -5.81 -14.50 -24.60
C VAL A 8 -4.60 -15.41 -24.37
N ALA A 9 -4.34 -16.37 -25.26
CA ALA A 9 -3.18 -17.24 -25.16
C ALA A 9 -1.86 -16.47 -25.31
N THR A 10 -1.76 -15.54 -26.26
CA THR A 10 -0.59 -14.67 -26.41
C THR A 10 -0.36 -13.81 -25.16
N PHE A 11 -1.44 -13.29 -24.58
CA PHE A 11 -1.37 -12.54 -23.33
C PHE A 11 -0.83 -13.42 -22.17
N LEU A 12 -1.36 -14.63 -22.00
CA LEU A 12 -0.87 -15.58 -21.00
C LEU A 12 0.63 -15.88 -21.19
N TYR A 13 1.11 -16.05 -22.43
CA TYR A 13 2.54 -16.27 -22.67
C TYR A 13 3.39 -15.06 -22.30
N ALA A 14 2.91 -13.85 -22.56
CA ALA A 14 3.59 -12.63 -22.13
C ALA A 14 3.64 -12.53 -20.59
N GLU A 15 2.58 -12.94 -19.89
CA GLU A 15 2.56 -12.99 -18.43
C GLU A 15 3.54 -14.01 -17.86
N VAL A 16 3.56 -15.23 -18.40
CA VAL A 16 4.52 -16.27 -18.00
C VAL A 16 5.94 -15.77 -18.21
N PHE A 17 6.22 -15.15 -19.36
CA PHE A 17 7.52 -14.56 -19.64
C PHE A 17 7.88 -13.46 -18.64
N ALA A 18 6.94 -12.57 -18.31
CA ALA A 18 7.15 -11.54 -17.31
C ALA A 18 7.42 -12.12 -15.92
N VAL A 19 6.68 -13.15 -15.47
CA VAL A 19 6.92 -13.83 -14.20
C VAL A 19 8.30 -14.47 -14.18
N LEU A 20 8.66 -15.21 -15.23
CA LEU A 20 9.98 -15.83 -15.34
C LEU A 20 11.09 -14.80 -15.27
N LEU A 21 10.99 -13.72 -16.05
CA LEU A 21 11.95 -12.62 -16.05
C LEU A 21 12.10 -12.00 -14.64
N LEU A 22 10.99 -11.85 -13.92
CA LEU A 22 10.93 -11.22 -12.61
C LEU A 22 11.42 -12.16 -11.48
N CYS A 23 11.25 -13.47 -11.64
CA CYS A 23 11.71 -14.51 -10.72
C CYS A 23 13.21 -14.85 -10.88
N ILE A 24 13.88 -14.37 -11.94
CA ILE A 24 15.32 -14.60 -12.12
C ILE A 24 16.09 -13.92 -10.98
N PRO A 25 16.82 -14.68 -10.12
CA PRO A 25 17.59 -14.11 -9.01
C PRO A 25 18.82 -13.31 -9.46
N PHE A 26 19.09 -13.25 -10.76
CA PHE A 26 20.27 -12.58 -11.34
C PHE A 26 20.16 -11.04 -11.32
N ILE A 27 18.96 -10.46 -11.31
CA ILE A 27 18.79 -9.01 -11.25
C ILE A 27 18.60 -8.56 -9.80
N SER A 28 19.68 -8.05 -9.22
CA SER A 28 19.68 -7.37 -7.92
C SER A 28 18.54 -6.33 -7.80
N PRO A 29 17.85 -6.24 -6.64
CA PRO A 29 16.84 -5.20 -6.38
C PRO A 29 17.34 -3.78 -6.64
N LYS A 30 18.66 -3.53 -6.53
CA LYS A 30 19.28 -2.23 -6.83
C LYS A 30 19.20 -1.87 -8.32
N ARG A 31 19.33 -2.86 -9.21
CA ARG A 31 19.19 -2.65 -10.67
C ARG A 31 17.73 -2.39 -11.04
N TRP A 32 16.81 -3.17 -10.47
CA TRP A 32 15.38 -2.93 -10.60
C TRP A 32 15.01 -1.53 -10.11
N GLN A 33 15.54 -1.07 -8.98
CA GLN A 33 15.27 0.29 -8.49
C GLN A 33 15.66 1.39 -9.48
N LYS A 34 16.80 1.24 -10.16
CA LYS A 34 17.25 2.20 -11.18
C LYS A 34 16.32 2.21 -12.40
N ILE A 35 15.82 1.04 -12.78
CA ILE A 35 14.85 0.85 -13.87
C ILE A 35 13.47 1.39 -13.46
N PHE A 36 12.99 1.12 -12.24
CA PHE A 36 11.73 1.62 -11.68
C PHE A 36 11.72 3.14 -11.44
N LYS A 37 12.89 3.74 -11.17
CA LYS A 37 13.04 5.21 -11.10
C LYS A 37 13.08 5.89 -12.47
N SER A 38 13.15 5.14 -13.57
CA SER A 38 13.10 5.74 -14.90
C SER A 38 11.70 6.29 -15.21
N ARG A 39 11.64 7.38 -15.98
CA ARG A 39 10.37 8.02 -16.38
C ARG A 39 9.44 7.07 -17.14
N LEU A 40 10.01 6.12 -17.89
CA LEU A 40 9.26 5.11 -18.63
C LEU A 40 8.50 4.17 -17.69
N VAL A 41 9.15 3.67 -16.63
CA VAL A 41 8.49 2.76 -15.71
C VAL A 41 7.48 3.48 -14.83
N GLN A 42 7.72 4.74 -14.45
CA GLN A 42 6.71 5.54 -13.74
C GLN A 42 5.45 5.79 -14.57
N LEU A 43 5.60 6.07 -15.88
CA LEU A 43 4.48 6.17 -16.82
C LEU A 43 3.76 4.83 -16.95
N VAL A 44 4.50 3.74 -17.16
CA VAL A 44 3.93 2.39 -17.26
C VAL A 44 3.22 1.97 -15.97
N VAL A 45 3.70 2.34 -14.78
CA VAL A 45 3.02 2.04 -13.52
C VAL A 45 1.74 2.88 -13.35
N SER A 46 1.79 4.17 -13.70
CA SER A 46 0.63 5.08 -13.59
C SER A 46 -0.51 4.68 -14.53
N TYR A 47 -0.21 4.39 -15.79
CA TYR A 47 -1.21 3.94 -16.77
C TYR A 47 -1.51 2.45 -16.65
N GLY A 48 -0.53 1.66 -16.20
CA GLY A 48 -0.62 0.22 -16.03
C GLY A 48 -1.67 -0.17 -15.01
N ASN A 49 -1.85 0.60 -13.92
CA ASN A 49 -2.87 0.28 -12.93
C ASN A 49 -4.29 0.25 -13.52
N THR A 50 -4.65 1.28 -14.29
CA THR A 50 -5.94 1.36 -14.97
C THR A 50 -6.08 0.29 -16.06
N PHE A 51 -5.03 0.11 -16.88
CA PHE A 51 -4.99 -0.93 -17.91
C PHE A 51 -5.18 -2.34 -17.32
N PHE A 52 -4.50 -2.64 -16.21
CA PHE A 52 -4.57 -3.93 -15.52
C PHE A 52 -5.98 -4.21 -14.98
N VAL A 53 -6.63 -3.20 -14.40
CA VAL A 53 -8.02 -3.34 -13.90
C VAL A 53 -8.98 -3.63 -15.04
N VAL A 54 -8.89 -2.89 -16.15
CA VAL A 54 -9.73 -3.13 -17.34
C VAL A 54 -9.48 -4.53 -17.90
N LEU A 55 -8.22 -4.94 -17.98
CA LEU A 55 -7.84 -6.26 -18.45
C LEU A 55 -8.40 -7.37 -17.56
N ILE A 56 -8.28 -7.26 -16.23
CA ILE A 56 -8.88 -8.21 -15.27
C ILE A 56 -10.39 -8.32 -15.48
N VAL A 57 -11.10 -7.21 -15.68
CA VAL A 57 -12.55 -7.23 -15.94
C VAL A 57 -12.86 -8.00 -17.22
N ILE A 58 -12.10 -7.77 -18.30
CA ILE A 58 -12.26 -8.51 -19.57
C ILE A 58 -12.02 -10.00 -19.37
N LEU A 59 -10.96 -10.39 -18.66
CA LEU A 59 -10.67 -11.81 -18.41
C LEU A 59 -11.74 -12.48 -17.53
N VAL A 60 -12.28 -11.77 -16.53
CA VAL A 60 -13.40 -12.28 -15.71
C VAL A 60 -14.64 -12.50 -16.58
N LEU A 61 -14.96 -11.59 -17.50
CA LEU A 61 -16.07 -11.77 -18.43
C LEU A 61 -15.86 -12.97 -19.35
N LEU A 62 -14.64 -13.17 -19.88
CA LEU A 62 -14.29 -14.33 -20.69
C LEU A 62 -14.31 -15.64 -19.89
N LEU A 63 -13.93 -15.60 -18.62
CA LEU A 63 -14.02 -16.75 -17.73
C LEU A 63 -15.49 -17.14 -17.49
N ILE A 64 -16.36 -16.16 -17.24
CA ILE A 64 -17.80 -16.39 -17.10
C ILE A 64 -18.39 -16.93 -18.41
N ASP A 65 -17.96 -16.41 -19.55
CA ASP A 65 -18.40 -16.89 -20.87
C ASP A 65 -18.00 -18.36 -21.09
N ALA A 66 -16.75 -18.73 -20.79
CA ALA A 66 -16.28 -20.11 -20.85
C ALA A 66 -17.02 -21.04 -19.88
N VAL A 67 -17.30 -20.59 -18.65
CA VAL A 67 -18.07 -21.38 -17.66
C VAL A 67 -19.52 -21.57 -18.14
N ARG A 68 -20.15 -20.52 -18.68
CA ARG A 68 -21.50 -20.62 -19.26
C ARG A 68 -21.52 -21.55 -20.46
N GLU A 69 -20.49 -21.49 -21.31
CA GLU A 69 -20.33 -22.35 -22.47
C GLU A 69 -20.22 -23.82 -22.05
N ILE A 70 -19.39 -24.14 -21.05
CA ILE A 70 -19.27 -25.50 -20.49
C ILE A 70 -20.60 -25.98 -19.90
N ARG A 71 -21.25 -25.17 -19.04
CA ARG A 71 -22.53 -25.53 -18.43
C ARG A 71 -23.64 -25.74 -19.46
N LYS A 72 -23.67 -24.93 -20.52
CA LYS A 72 -24.63 -25.08 -21.63
C LYS A 72 -24.44 -26.41 -22.36
N TYR A 73 -23.21 -26.84 -22.57
CA TYR A 73 -22.93 -28.12 -23.22
C TYR A 73 -23.22 -29.31 -22.29
N ASP A 74 -23.06 -29.14 -20.99
CA ASP A 74 -23.38 -30.15 -19.97
C ASP A 74 -24.91 -30.37 -19.85
N ASP A 75 -25.68 -29.28 -19.69
CA ASP A 75 -27.15 -29.29 -19.63
C ASP A 75 -27.81 -29.91 -20.86
N VAL A 76 -27.24 -29.70 -22.05
CA VAL A 76 -27.73 -30.28 -23.32
C VAL A 76 -27.36 -31.75 -23.43
N THR A 77 -26.22 -32.16 -22.86
CA THR A 77 -25.77 -33.56 -22.82
C THR A 77 -26.65 -34.41 -21.91
N GLU A 78 -27.20 -33.83 -20.83
CA GLU A 78 -28.11 -34.51 -19.90
C GLU A 78 -29.55 -34.59 -20.46
N LYS A 79 -30.06 -33.51 -21.06
CA LYS A 79 -31.45 -33.42 -21.55
C LYS A 79 -31.68 -34.18 -22.86
N VAL A 80 -30.64 -34.31 -23.68
CA VAL A 80 -30.68 -35.09 -24.92
C VAL A 80 -29.96 -36.40 -24.63
N ASN A 81 -30.71 -37.47 -24.37
CA ASN A 81 -30.18 -38.83 -24.18
C ASN A 81 -29.28 -39.25 -25.36
N LEU A 82 -27.99 -38.90 -25.28
CA LEU A 82 -26.95 -39.20 -26.27
C LEU A 82 -26.65 -40.70 -26.37
N GLN A 83 -27.17 -41.49 -25.44
CA GLN A 83 -27.09 -42.95 -25.43
C GLN A 83 -27.77 -43.59 -26.66
N ASN A 84 -28.69 -42.89 -27.33
CA ASN A 84 -29.40 -43.39 -28.51
C ASN A 84 -28.74 -43.06 -29.86
N ASN A 85 -27.65 -42.28 -29.91
CA ASN A 85 -27.01 -41.92 -31.19
C ASN A 85 -25.48 -41.71 -31.04
N PRO A 86 -24.65 -42.77 -31.20
CA PRO A 86 -23.24 -42.75 -30.84
C PRO A 86 -22.39 -41.73 -31.61
N GLY A 87 -22.75 -41.41 -32.87
CA GLY A 87 -22.02 -40.41 -33.68
C GLY A 87 -22.18 -38.96 -33.20
N ALA A 88 -23.24 -38.64 -32.45
CA ALA A 88 -23.42 -37.30 -31.88
C ALA A 88 -22.57 -37.13 -30.60
N MET A 89 -22.42 -38.18 -29.80
CA MET A 89 -21.68 -38.17 -28.53
C MET A 89 -20.20 -37.79 -28.69
N GLU A 90 -19.56 -38.26 -29.76
CA GLU A 90 -18.17 -37.90 -30.10
C GLU A 90 -18.05 -36.41 -30.48
N HIS A 91 -19.03 -35.89 -31.24
CA HIS A 91 -19.02 -34.50 -31.69
C HIS A 91 -19.28 -33.49 -30.55
N PHE A 92 -19.96 -33.92 -29.48
CA PHE A 92 -20.14 -33.17 -28.24
C PHE A 92 -18.89 -33.19 -27.36
N HIS A 93 -18.25 -34.36 -27.16
CA HIS A 93 -16.99 -34.46 -26.42
C HIS A 93 -15.91 -33.55 -27.02
N MET A 94 -15.80 -33.50 -28.35
CA MET A 94 -14.84 -32.62 -29.04
C MET A 94 -15.07 -31.12 -28.79
N LYS A 95 -16.33 -30.69 -28.56
CA LYS A 95 -16.66 -29.30 -28.23
C LYS A 95 -16.49 -29.01 -26.74
N LEU A 96 -16.79 -29.97 -25.87
CA LEU A 96 -16.54 -29.87 -24.44
C LEU A 96 -15.04 -29.69 -24.14
N PHE A 97 -14.17 -30.49 -24.77
CA PHE A 97 -12.71 -30.33 -24.65
C PHE A 97 -12.21 -28.98 -25.16
N ARG A 98 -12.89 -28.40 -26.15
CA ARG A 98 -12.56 -27.05 -26.65
C ARG A 98 -12.90 -25.98 -25.61
N ALA A 99 -14.07 -26.06 -24.99
CA ALA A 99 -14.50 -25.12 -23.96
C ALA A 99 -13.68 -25.25 -22.66
N GLN A 100 -13.33 -26.49 -22.27
CA GLN A 100 -12.47 -26.77 -21.12
C GLN A 100 -11.07 -26.14 -21.28
N ARG A 101 -10.43 -26.29 -22.45
CA ARG A 101 -9.14 -25.66 -22.72
C ARG A 101 -9.21 -24.13 -22.66
N ASN A 102 -10.28 -23.54 -23.18
CA ASN A 102 -10.49 -22.10 -23.16
C ASN A 102 -10.66 -21.57 -21.72
N LEU A 103 -11.39 -22.31 -20.88
CA LEU A 103 -11.53 -22.02 -19.45
C LEU A 103 -10.17 -22.05 -18.74
N HIS A 104 -9.34 -23.06 -19.01
CA HIS A 104 -8.01 -23.15 -18.40
C HIS A 104 -7.12 -21.97 -18.82
N ILE A 105 -7.10 -21.60 -20.10
CA ILE A 105 -6.30 -20.46 -20.58
C ILE A 105 -6.74 -19.16 -19.89
N ALA A 106 -8.04 -18.88 -19.81
CA ALA A 106 -8.56 -17.70 -19.13
C ALA A 106 -8.29 -17.72 -17.61
N GLY A 107 -8.48 -18.88 -16.96
CA GLY A 107 -8.26 -19.05 -15.53
C GLY A 107 -6.80 -18.92 -15.12
N PHE A 108 -5.89 -19.54 -15.86
CA PHE A 108 -4.45 -19.42 -15.61
C PHE A 108 -3.96 -17.99 -15.84
N SER A 109 -4.46 -17.31 -16.88
CA SER A 109 -4.09 -15.92 -17.13
C SER A 109 -4.58 -15.02 -16.01
N LEU A 110 -5.82 -15.16 -15.52
CA LEU A 110 -6.30 -14.41 -14.35
C LEU A 110 -5.44 -14.60 -13.11
N LEU A 111 -5.07 -15.84 -12.82
CA LEU A 111 -4.23 -16.17 -11.67
C LEU A 111 -2.83 -15.56 -11.81
N LEU A 112 -2.22 -15.66 -13.00
CA LEU A 112 -0.92 -15.08 -13.28
C LEU A 112 -0.94 -13.55 -13.25
N SER A 113 -2.01 -12.91 -13.76
CA SER A 113 -2.20 -11.46 -13.63
C SER A 113 -2.15 -11.02 -12.16
N PHE A 114 -2.85 -11.74 -11.28
CA PHE A 114 -2.84 -11.41 -9.86
C PHE A 114 -1.46 -11.61 -9.21
N LEU A 115 -0.78 -12.72 -9.55
CA LEU A 115 0.58 -12.99 -9.08
C LEU A 115 1.56 -11.91 -9.54
N LEU A 116 1.52 -11.52 -10.81
CA LEU A 116 2.36 -10.45 -11.36
C LEU A 116 2.20 -9.15 -10.60
N ARG A 117 0.94 -8.73 -10.35
CA ARG A 117 0.69 -7.52 -9.58
C ARG A 117 1.26 -7.59 -8.17
N ARG A 118 1.08 -8.72 -7.49
CA ARG A 118 1.63 -8.94 -6.15
C ARG A 118 3.15 -8.86 -6.17
N LEU A 119 3.81 -9.53 -7.13
CA LEU A 119 5.26 -9.55 -7.25
C LEU A 119 5.84 -8.16 -7.56
N VAL A 120 5.28 -7.42 -8.51
CA VAL A 120 5.74 -6.06 -8.86
C VAL A 120 5.62 -5.11 -7.67
N THR A 121 4.53 -5.23 -6.89
CA THR A 121 4.33 -4.41 -5.69
C THR A 121 5.37 -4.75 -4.62
N LEU A 122 5.61 -6.03 -4.36
CA LEU A 122 6.60 -6.49 -3.39
C LEU A 122 8.02 -6.06 -3.78
N ILE A 123 8.40 -6.16 -5.05
CA ILE A 123 9.71 -5.71 -5.54
C ILE A 123 9.86 -4.21 -5.38
N SER A 124 8.81 -3.43 -5.69
CA SER A 124 8.82 -1.98 -5.51
C SER A 124 9.02 -1.60 -4.04
N GLN A 125 8.31 -2.28 -3.12
CA GLN A 125 8.47 -2.08 -1.68
C GLN A 125 9.89 -2.45 -1.22
N GLN A 126 10.40 -3.61 -1.63
CA GLN A 126 11.75 -4.06 -1.29
C GLN A 126 12.83 -3.09 -1.80
N ALA A 127 12.68 -2.57 -3.03
CA ALA A 127 13.59 -1.58 -3.59
C ALA A 127 13.59 -0.26 -2.80
N THR A 128 12.41 0.21 -2.35
CA THR A 128 12.33 1.43 -1.52
C THR A 128 12.95 1.24 -0.13
N LEU A 129 12.72 0.08 0.50
CA LEU A 129 13.27 -0.25 1.82
C LEU A 129 14.78 -0.43 1.81
N LEU A 130 15.34 -1.02 0.74
CA LEU A 130 16.79 -1.15 0.58
C LEU A 130 17.46 0.21 0.39
N ALA A 131 16.81 1.13 -0.32
CA ALA A 131 17.33 2.48 -0.54
C ALA A 131 17.30 3.32 0.74
N SER A 132 16.23 3.23 1.53
CA SER A 132 16.17 3.90 2.84
C SER A 132 17.18 3.30 3.81
N ASN A 133 17.36 1.96 3.82
CA ASN A 133 18.40 1.34 4.65
C ASN A 133 19.81 1.76 4.26
N GLU A 134 20.13 1.87 2.96
CA GLU A 134 21.44 2.36 2.54
C GLU A 134 21.66 3.82 2.95
N ALA A 135 20.62 4.66 2.86
CA ALA A 135 20.69 6.04 3.35
C ALA A 135 20.87 6.11 4.87
N PHE A 136 20.13 5.32 5.64
CA PHE A 136 20.26 5.24 7.10
C PHE A 136 21.63 4.69 7.52
N LYS A 137 22.15 3.70 6.81
CA LYS A 137 23.48 3.15 7.07
C LYS A 137 24.55 4.22 6.86
N LYS A 138 24.49 4.99 5.77
CA LYS A 138 25.40 6.12 5.52
C LYS A 138 25.25 7.23 6.58
N GLN A 139 24.03 7.51 7.05
CA GLN A 139 23.81 8.48 8.13
C GLN A 139 24.40 8.01 9.46
N ALA A 140 24.24 6.72 9.80
CA ALA A 140 24.82 6.14 11.02
C ALA A 140 26.36 6.09 10.96
N GLU A 141 26.92 5.72 9.79
CA GLU A 141 28.38 5.73 9.56
C GLU A 141 28.95 7.15 9.65
N GLY A 142 28.30 8.15 9.04
CA GLY A 142 28.73 9.55 9.13
C GLY A 142 28.66 10.12 10.55
N ALA A 143 27.62 9.78 11.31
CA ALA A 143 27.51 10.18 12.72
C ALA A 143 28.56 9.48 13.59
N SER A 144 28.83 8.19 13.34
CA SER A 144 29.88 7.45 14.04
C SER A 144 31.28 7.97 13.72
N GLU A 145 31.55 8.33 12.46
CA GLU A 145 32.81 8.91 12.04
C GLU A 145 33.03 10.30 12.65
N ALA A 146 32.01 11.16 12.66
CA ALA A 146 32.06 12.45 13.34
C ALA A 146 32.29 12.29 14.86
N ALA A 147 31.60 11.35 15.50
CA ALA A 147 31.82 11.05 16.92
C ALA A 147 33.26 10.58 17.19
N LYS A 148 33.82 9.71 16.33
CA LYS A 148 35.23 9.28 16.43
C LYS A 148 36.20 10.45 16.29
N LYS A 149 35.96 11.36 15.35
CA LYS A 149 36.79 12.57 15.17
C LYS A 149 36.76 13.45 16.42
N TYR A 150 35.58 13.69 17.01
CA TYR A 150 35.46 14.46 18.25
C TYR A 150 36.17 13.80 19.44
N ILE A 151 36.16 12.46 19.53
CA ILE A 151 36.89 11.72 20.57
C ILE A 151 38.41 11.85 20.36
N GLU A 152 38.88 11.67 19.13
CA GLU A 152 40.32 11.75 18.80
C GLU A 152 40.88 13.17 18.98
N GLU A 153 40.12 14.20 18.59
CA GLU A 153 40.47 15.61 18.83
C GLU A 153 40.52 15.91 20.34
N ASN A 154 39.56 15.43 21.12
CA ASN A 154 39.59 15.56 22.59
C ASN A 154 40.82 14.89 23.21
N ASP A 155 41.20 13.70 22.74
CA ASP A 155 42.38 13.00 23.25
C ASP A 155 43.69 13.68 22.86
N LYS A 156 43.78 14.27 21.66
CA LYS A 156 44.93 15.10 21.24
C LYS A 156 45.05 16.37 22.09
N LEU A 157 43.93 17.05 22.35
CA LEU A 157 43.91 18.24 23.20
C LEU A 157 44.32 17.90 24.65
N LYS A 158 43.86 16.77 25.20
CA LYS A 158 44.28 16.29 26.53
C LYS A 158 45.77 15.96 26.61
N LYS A 159 46.34 15.35 25.57
CA LYS A 159 47.79 15.06 25.51
C LYS A 159 48.61 16.34 25.37
N GLY A 160 48.18 17.30 24.56
CA GLY A 160 48.83 18.61 24.42
C GLY A 160 48.79 19.45 25.70
N ALA A 161 47.69 19.41 26.45
CA ALA A 161 47.57 20.07 27.75
C ALA A 161 48.41 19.39 28.85
N GLY A 162 48.89 18.17 28.63
CA GLY A 162 49.70 17.40 29.60
C GLY A 162 51.22 17.64 29.53
N THR A 163 51.73 18.38 28.54
CA THR A 163 53.20 18.49 28.31
C THR A 163 53.75 19.92 28.33
N GLY A 164 53.01 20.91 28.83
CA GLY A 164 53.57 22.26 28.93
C GLY A 164 52.72 23.20 29.75
N VAL A 165 52.85 23.16 31.07
CA VAL A 165 52.45 24.28 31.93
C VAL A 165 53.61 24.63 32.84
N GLY A 166 54.45 25.54 32.33
CA GLY A 166 55.34 26.36 33.13
C GLY A 166 54.51 27.17 34.13
N LYS A 167 54.85 26.99 35.40
CA LYS A 167 54.19 27.53 36.58
C LYS A 167 54.57 29.01 36.74
N LEU A 168 53.59 29.82 37.20
CA LEU A 168 53.69 31.24 37.60
C LEU A 168 53.66 32.17 36.37
N ASP A 169 52.50 32.51 35.80
CA ASP A 169 51.71 33.71 36.20
C ASP A 169 50.20 33.62 35.85
N LEU A 170 49.67 32.42 35.57
CA LEU A 170 48.30 32.20 35.06
C LEU A 170 47.17 32.14 36.12
N LYS A 171 47.42 32.51 37.38
CA LYS A 171 46.43 32.28 38.44
C LYS A 171 45.18 33.15 38.35
N ASP A 172 45.28 34.37 37.81
CA ASP A 172 44.13 35.28 37.75
C ASP A 172 43.26 35.09 36.51
N GLU A 173 43.83 34.79 35.34
CA GLU A 173 43.06 34.48 34.11
C GLU A 173 42.34 33.14 34.21
N VAL A 174 42.99 32.10 34.75
CA VAL A 174 42.37 30.77 34.96
C VAL A 174 41.24 30.84 35.99
N LEU A 175 41.34 31.73 36.99
CA LEU A 175 40.28 31.95 37.97
C LEU A 175 39.09 32.69 37.34
N ALA A 176 39.34 33.65 36.45
CA ALA A 176 38.32 34.37 35.70
C ALA A 176 37.59 33.46 34.69
N GLU A 177 38.32 32.63 33.93
CA GLU A 177 37.73 31.63 33.05
C GLU A 177 36.94 30.56 33.82
N ASN A 178 37.45 30.07 34.96
CA ASN A 178 36.67 29.15 35.81
C ASN A 178 35.38 29.76 36.35
N LYS A 179 35.37 31.07 36.65
CA LYS A 179 34.16 31.79 37.06
C LYS A 179 33.18 31.92 35.90
N ASN A 180 33.65 32.23 34.69
CA ASN A 180 32.82 32.33 33.49
C ASN A 180 32.26 30.96 33.08
N LEU A 181 33.07 29.90 33.05
CA LEU A 181 32.64 28.53 32.77
C LEU A 181 31.62 28.03 33.79
N LYS A 182 31.80 28.34 35.09
CA LYS A 182 30.79 28.01 36.11
C LYS A 182 29.50 28.81 35.92
N ALA A 183 29.57 30.04 35.42
CA ALA A 183 28.39 30.84 35.10
C ALA A 183 27.65 30.28 33.87
N GLU A 184 28.36 29.85 32.83
CA GLU A 184 27.76 29.19 31.65
C GLU A 184 27.14 27.84 32.00
N LEU A 185 27.81 27.01 32.82
CA LEU A 185 27.22 25.75 33.28
C LEU A 185 25.94 25.99 34.10
N LYS A 186 25.90 27.04 34.92
CA LYS A 186 24.67 27.44 35.64
C LYS A 186 23.57 27.92 34.69
N LYS A 187 23.90 28.68 33.64
CA LYS A 187 22.93 29.11 32.62
C LYS A 187 22.38 27.91 31.83
N LEU A 188 23.28 27.07 31.32
CA LEU A 188 22.92 25.87 30.57
C LEU A 188 22.07 24.90 31.40
N THR A 189 22.38 24.72 32.69
CA THR A 189 21.56 23.87 33.57
C THR A 189 20.18 24.48 33.85
N GLN A 190 20.07 25.82 33.98
CA GLN A 190 18.78 26.51 34.09
C GLN A 190 17.96 26.38 32.80
N GLU A 191 18.56 26.55 31.63
CA GLU A 191 17.91 26.34 30.32
C GLU A 191 17.45 24.89 30.15
N LEU A 192 18.26 23.92 30.55
CA LEU A 192 17.89 22.50 30.53
C LEU A 192 16.69 22.22 31.46
N ALA A 193 16.63 22.84 32.63
CA ALA A 193 15.51 22.71 33.56
C ALA A 193 14.22 23.36 33.01
N VAL A 194 14.32 24.52 32.36
CA VAL A 194 13.19 25.20 31.70
C VAL A 194 12.67 24.36 30.53
N ASN A 195 13.57 23.84 29.70
CA ASN A 195 13.22 23.00 28.56
C ASN A 195 12.58 21.69 28.99
N LYS A 196 13.09 21.02 30.04
CA LYS A 196 12.45 19.83 30.63
C LYS A 196 11.02 20.11 31.10
N ARG A 197 10.80 21.23 31.81
CA ARG A 197 9.46 21.64 32.25
C ARG A 197 8.52 21.93 31.06
N SER A 198 9.04 22.50 29.98
CA SER A 198 8.23 22.73 28.76
C SER A 198 7.86 21.43 28.05
N LEU A 199 8.78 20.45 28.06
CA LEU A 199 8.57 19.14 27.45
C LEU A 199 7.53 18.33 28.25
N GLU A 200 7.63 18.33 29.58
CA GLU A 200 6.63 17.69 30.46
C GLU A 200 5.23 18.29 30.28
N LYS A 201 5.12 19.62 30.10
CA LYS A 201 3.83 20.27 29.77
C LYS A 201 3.30 19.79 28.41
N ALA A 202 4.14 19.79 27.38
CA ALA A 202 3.75 19.34 26.04
C ALA A 202 3.36 17.85 26.02
N GLU A 203 4.04 16.99 26.79
CA GLU A 203 3.68 15.57 26.94
C GLU A 203 2.32 15.41 27.63
N ASN A 204 2.06 16.16 28.70
CA ASN A 204 0.77 16.13 29.38
C ASN A 204 -0.38 16.63 28.48
N GLU A 205 -0.15 17.69 27.70
CA GLU A 205 -1.11 18.17 26.69
C GLU A 205 -1.34 17.12 25.58
N ALA A 206 -0.29 16.45 25.11
CA ALA A 206 -0.41 15.38 24.13
C ALA A 206 -1.17 14.15 24.66
N LEU A 207 -0.94 13.78 25.93
CA LEU A 207 -1.69 12.72 26.61
C LEU A 207 -3.16 13.11 26.80
N ALA A 208 -3.45 14.37 27.15
CA ALA A 208 -4.81 14.88 27.24
C ALA A 208 -5.51 14.84 25.87
N MET A 209 -4.84 15.29 24.81
CA MET A 209 -5.35 15.23 23.43
C MET A 209 -5.62 13.79 22.98
N ARG A 210 -4.73 12.83 23.31
CA ARG A 210 -4.96 11.41 23.01
C ARG A 210 -6.20 10.86 23.72
N LYS A 211 -6.37 11.15 25.01
CA LYS A 211 -7.57 10.73 25.76
C LYS A 211 -8.83 11.32 25.16
N GLN A 212 -8.78 12.57 24.69
CA GLN A 212 -9.91 13.21 24.00
C GLN A 212 -10.20 12.55 22.63
N SER A 213 -9.18 12.22 21.84
CA SER A 213 -9.37 11.53 20.55
C SER A 213 -9.93 10.12 20.72
N ASP A 214 -9.49 9.39 21.75
CA ASP A 214 -10.01 8.06 22.06
C ASP A 214 -11.48 8.12 22.48
N GLY A 215 -11.87 9.17 23.23
CA GLY A 215 -13.27 9.43 23.58
C GLY A 215 -14.13 9.72 22.34
N LEU A 216 -13.65 10.57 21.43
CA LEU A 216 -14.37 10.90 20.19
C LEU A 216 -14.54 9.67 19.28
N THR A 217 -13.54 8.80 19.23
CA THR A 217 -13.57 7.56 18.45
C THR A 217 -14.67 6.62 18.97
N LYS A 218 -14.80 6.47 20.29
CA LYS A 218 -15.87 5.65 20.90
C LYS A 218 -17.27 6.20 20.63
N GLU A 219 -17.45 7.51 20.69
CA GLU A 219 -18.75 8.13 20.35
C GLU A 219 -19.08 7.95 18.87
N TYR A 220 -18.06 7.99 18.00
CA TYR A 220 -18.24 7.72 16.57
C TYR A 220 -18.68 6.26 16.32
N ASP A 221 -18.01 5.29 16.96
CA ASP A 221 -18.38 3.86 16.87
C ASP A 221 -19.81 3.62 17.39
N ARG A 222 -20.17 4.23 18.52
CA ARG A 222 -21.53 4.18 19.07
C ARG A 222 -22.57 4.75 18.10
N LEU A 223 -22.28 5.89 17.47
CA LEU A 223 -23.18 6.49 16.47
C LEU A 223 -23.34 5.61 15.23
N LEU A 224 -22.28 4.92 14.78
CA LEU A 224 -22.36 3.95 13.69
C LEU A 224 -23.25 2.76 14.06
N GLU A 225 -23.15 2.25 15.29
CA GLU A 225 -24.03 1.18 15.78
C GLU A 225 -25.49 1.63 15.85
N GLU A 226 -25.77 2.82 16.37
CA GLU A 226 -27.12 3.38 16.39
C GLU A 226 -27.68 3.59 14.97
N HIS A 227 -26.85 4.07 14.03
CA HIS A 227 -27.25 4.19 12.63
C HIS A 227 -27.58 2.82 12.02
N ALA A 228 -26.77 1.79 12.28
CA ALA A 228 -27.03 0.43 11.82
C ALA A 228 -28.32 -0.15 12.42
N ARG A 229 -28.56 0.05 13.72
CA ARG A 229 -29.81 -0.35 14.40
C ARG A 229 -31.03 0.32 13.80
N LEU A 230 -30.96 1.63 13.56
CA LEU A 230 -32.06 2.39 12.95
C LEU A 230 -32.32 1.95 11.51
N GLN A 231 -31.27 1.64 10.73
CA GLN A 231 -31.43 1.14 9.36
C GLN A 231 -32.12 -0.24 9.32
N VAL A 232 -31.79 -1.14 10.26
CA VAL A 232 -32.48 -2.43 10.42
C VAL A 232 -33.91 -2.25 10.91
N CYS A 233 -34.16 -1.35 11.86
CA CYS A 233 -35.51 -1.08 12.37
C CYS A 233 -36.40 -0.41 11.31
N CYS A 234 -35.86 0.51 10.50
CA CYS A 234 -36.56 1.15 9.39
C CYS A 234 -36.79 0.18 8.21
N GLY A 235 -35.83 -0.70 7.94
CA GLY A 235 -35.99 -1.82 7.00
C GLY A 235 -37.06 -2.82 7.45
N SER A 236 -37.15 -3.09 8.75
CA SER A 236 -38.17 -3.96 9.33
C SER A 236 -39.56 -3.30 9.38
N ARG A 237 -39.65 -1.99 9.64
CA ARG A 237 -40.90 -1.22 9.51
C ARG A 237 -41.42 -1.16 8.07
N SER A 238 -40.54 -1.22 7.07
CA SER A 238 -40.95 -1.33 5.67
C SER A 238 -41.53 -2.72 5.32
N GLY A 239 -41.23 -3.75 6.13
CA GLY A 239 -41.79 -5.10 5.97
C GLY A 239 -43.12 -5.35 6.72
N VAL A 240 -43.42 -4.56 7.77
CA VAL A 240 -44.61 -4.76 8.61
C VAL A 240 -45.84 -3.94 8.15
N VAL A 241 -45.66 -2.98 7.24
CA VAL A 241 -46.78 -2.17 6.70
C VAL A 241 -47.44 -2.81 5.46
N LEU A 242 -47.01 -4.02 5.03
CA LEU A 242 -47.44 -4.67 3.79
C LEU A 242 -48.52 -5.76 3.95
N LEU A 243 -49.35 -5.67 5.00
CA LEU A 243 -50.55 -6.51 5.13
C LEU A 243 -51.78 -5.66 5.48
N LEU A 244 -52.22 -4.80 4.55
CA LEU A 244 -53.64 -4.56 4.32
C LEU A 244 -53.84 -3.96 2.90
N PRO A 245 -54.78 -4.49 2.10
CA PRO A 245 -54.86 -4.23 0.67
C PRO A 245 -55.76 -3.02 0.38
N CYS A 246 -55.30 -2.10 -0.47
CA CYS A 246 -56.19 -1.27 -1.26
C CYS A 246 -55.49 -0.77 -2.52
N ALA A 247 -56.07 -1.16 -3.64
CA ALA A 247 -55.79 -0.66 -4.96
C ALA A 247 -55.82 0.87 -5.01
N PHE A 248 -54.83 1.49 -5.65
CA PHE A 248 -55.05 2.47 -6.71
C PHE A 248 -53.71 2.98 -7.26
N PHE A 249 -53.60 2.91 -8.58
CA PHE A 249 -52.93 3.87 -9.45
C PHE A 249 -51.41 3.81 -9.70
N LEU A 250 -51.12 3.74 -11.01
CA LEU A 250 -49.93 4.17 -11.76
C LEU A 250 -48.69 3.28 -11.59
N GLY A 251 -48.19 2.59 -12.61
CA GLY A 251 -48.09 3.02 -14.01
C GLY A 251 -46.61 3.16 -14.36
N MET A 252 -46.06 2.12 -14.99
CA MET A 252 -44.98 2.21 -15.99
C MET A 252 -43.63 2.86 -15.57
N ARG A 253 -42.61 2.03 -15.29
CA ARG A 253 -41.24 2.20 -15.87
C ARG A 253 -40.30 1.03 -15.55
N THR A 254 -40.16 0.15 -16.54
CA THR A 254 -38.90 -0.42 -17.04
C THR A 254 -37.80 -0.81 -16.05
N LEU A 255 -37.75 -2.11 -15.79
CA LEU A 255 -36.57 -2.88 -15.41
C LEU A 255 -35.42 -2.73 -16.42
N VAL A 256 -34.27 -2.23 -15.97
CA VAL A 256 -32.94 -2.64 -16.48
C VAL A 256 -31.97 -2.66 -15.29
N PHE A 257 -31.83 -3.83 -14.66
CA PHE A 257 -30.80 -4.09 -13.66
C PHE A 257 -29.54 -4.58 -14.38
N SER A 258 -28.49 -3.76 -14.39
CA SER A 258 -27.17 -4.10 -14.94
C SER A 258 -26.29 -4.72 -13.86
N PRO A 259 -25.71 -5.93 -14.05
CA PRO A 259 -24.90 -6.61 -13.04
C PRO A 259 -23.46 -6.06 -12.91
N VAL A 260 -23.13 -4.95 -13.57
CA VAL A 260 -21.74 -4.45 -13.69
C VAL A 260 -21.27 -3.64 -12.47
N ARG A 261 -22.17 -3.11 -11.63
CA ARG A 261 -21.78 -2.23 -10.51
C ARG A 261 -21.22 -2.95 -9.28
N VAL A 262 -21.55 -4.22 -9.07
CA VAL A 262 -21.10 -4.96 -7.87
C VAL A 262 -19.64 -5.44 -8.02
N LEU A 263 -19.21 -5.74 -9.24
CA LEU A 263 -17.82 -6.12 -9.53
C LEU A 263 -16.84 -4.94 -9.49
N LEU A 264 -17.27 -3.73 -9.84
CA LEU A 264 -16.43 -2.53 -9.77
C LEU A 264 -16.16 -2.05 -8.34
N GLY A 265 -17.09 -2.27 -7.40
CA GLY A 265 -16.91 -1.92 -5.99
C GLY A 265 -15.87 -2.77 -5.27
N PHE A 266 -15.79 -4.07 -5.60
CA PHE A 266 -14.80 -4.98 -5.01
C PHE A 266 -13.38 -4.75 -5.52
N VAL A 267 -13.21 -4.30 -6.77
CA VAL A 267 -11.88 -4.00 -7.33
C VAL A 267 -11.31 -2.69 -6.78
N TRP A 268 -12.17 -1.72 -6.44
CA TRP A 268 -11.74 -0.45 -5.84
C TRP A 268 -11.30 -0.58 -4.38
N ALA A 269 -11.91 -1.48 -3.59
CA ALA A 269 -11.56 -1.69 -2.19
C ALA A 269 -10.19 -2.38 -1.98
N TRP A 270 -9.62 -2.98 -3.02
CA TRP A 270 -8.37 -3.76 -2.95
C TRP A 270 -7.15 -3.06 -3.57
N PHE A 271 -7.34 -1.87 -4.13
CA PHE A 271 -6.28 -1.03 -4.70
C PHE A 271 -6.23 0.29 -3.94
N PRO A 272 -5.29 0.48 -3.00
CA PRO A 272 -5.13 1.79 -2.38
C PRO A 272 -4.64 2.82 -3.42
N PRO A 273 -5.14 4.06 -3.41
CA PRO A 273 -4.58 5.12 -4.23
C PRO A 273 -3.14 5.42 -3.76
N VAL A 274 -2.18 5.24 -4.65
CA VAL A 274 -0.79 5.67 -4.46
C VAL A 274 -0.74 7.19 -4.62
N CYS A 275 -1.20 7.94 -3.62
CA CYS A 275 -1.01 9.38 -3.55
C CYS A 275 -1.24 9.90 -2.13
N THR A 276 -0.20 9.85 -1.28
CA THR A 276 0.06 10.84 -0.20
C THR A 276 1.39 10.53 0.49
N GLN A 277 2.51 10.66 -0.24
CA GLN A 277 3.85 10.69 0.37
C GLN A 277 4.66 11.94 0.01
N SER A 278 4.12 12.83 -0.82
CA SER A 278 4.76 14.13 -1.15
C SER A 278 4.41 15.29 -0.23
N CYS A 279 3.39 15.19 0.64
CA CYS A 279 3.02 16.31 1.51
C CYS A 279 3.76 16.36 2.86
N SER A 280 4.44 15.29 3.28
CA SER A 280 5.19 15.28 4.56
C SER A 280 6.56 15.95 4.47
N TRP A 281 7.17 16.01 3.28
CA TRP A 281 8.51 16.59 3.10
C TRP A 281 8.54 18.12 3.03
N ARG A 282 7.41 18.79 2.77
CA ARG A 282 7.38 20.26 2.66
C ARG A 282 7.27 20.97 4.02
N ASN A 283 6.71 20.32 5.05
CA ASN A 283 6.61 20.90 6.39
C ASN A 283 7.87 20.73 7.25
N LYS A 284 8.78 19.81 6.93
CA LYS A 284 10.07 19.70 7.63
C LYS A 284 11.15 20.68 7.16
N LEU A 285 10.99 21.29 6.00
CA LEU A 285 11.93 22.32 5.49
C LEU A 285 11.60 23.75 5.96
N CYS A 286 10.38 24.03 6.42
CA CYS A 286 10.03 25.35 6.98
C CYS A 286 10.41 25.54 8.45
N SER A 287 10.67 24.47 9.20
CA SER A 287 11.06 24.57 10.62
C SER A 287 12.57 24.73 10.85
N SER A 288 13.39 24.63 9.80
CA SER A 288 14.86 24.73 9.91
C SER A 288 15.43 26.12 9.58
N LYS A 289 14.58 27.13 9.37
CA LYS A 289 14.99 28.54 9.14
C LYS A 289 14.63 29.46 10.30
N ARG A 290 14.66 28.97 11.54
CA ARG A 290 14.55 29.83 12.73
C ARG A 290 15.67 29.50 13.71
N LEU A 291 16.71 30.33 13.60
CA LEU A 291 17.71 30.71 14.61
C LEU A 291 18.94 29.81 14.82
N PRO A 292 20.06 30.42 15.29
CA PRO A 292 20.29 31.86 15.54
C PRO A 292 20.74 32.63 14.30
#